data_AF-A0A0A2MF57-F1
#
_entry.id   AF-A0A0A2MF57-F1
#
_cell.length_a   1.000
_cell.length_b   1.000
_cell.length_c   1.000
_cell.angle_alpha   90.00
_cell.angle_beta   90.00
_cell.angle_gamma   90.00
#
_symmetry.space_group_name_H-M   'P 1'
#
loop_
_entity.id
_entity.type
_entity.pdbx_description
1 polymer ?
#
loop_
_entity_poly.entity_id
_entity_poly.type
_entity_poly.pdbx_seq_one_letter_code
_entity_poly.pdbx_strand_id
1 'polypeptide(L)'
;MLFYKRLSGLHKCLTCYLALMLAVEVASVAVMMYCSSNLIILPIFSFLEMLFFVYLYNRYLLPRPDKLLLGLGLAGAIFIIAEFLQNFVFATVAIKDFQPYAKVVDNFIIVIMALFFFYQRANSFCETMFTNFRLNAVILIFFTINAIMFLPFNFFINDNTGTQFYVWTINVAVIALFYTYLVSLIYTCGIKNKCHIA
;
A
#
# COMPACT_ATOMS: atom_id res chain seq x y z
N MET A 1 -6.10 -21.92 4.91
CA MET A 1 -6.38 -20.89 5.94
C MET A 1 -6.53 -21.52 7.36
N LEU A 2 -5.69 -22.50 7.74
CA LEU A 2 -5.89 -23.35 8.94
C LEU A 2 -5.12 -22.87 10.21
N PHE A 3 -4.34 -21.79 10.13
CA PHE A 3 -3.48 -21.34 11.23
C PHE A 3 -3.88 -20.00 11.87
N TYR A 4 -4.98 -19.36 11.45
CA TYR A 4 -5.35 -17.99 11.83
C TYR A 4 -5.34 -17.71 13.35
N LYS A 5 -5.77 -18.68 14.16
CA LYS A 5 -5.80 -18.54 15.63
C LYS A 5 -4.41 -18.37 16.26
N ARG A 6 -3.34 -18.87 15.62
CA ARG A 6 -1.96 -18.88 16.16
C ARG A 6 -1.07 -17.75 15.64
N LEU A 7 -1.58 -16.87 14.76
CA LEU A 7 -0.79 -15.75 14.23
C LEU A 7 -0.69 -14.62 15.26
N SER A 8 0.47 -13.94 15.30
CA SER A 8 0.63 -12.69 16.06
C SER A 8 -0.22 -11.56 15.46
N GLY A 9 -0.46 -10.49 16.23
CA GLY A 9 -1.29 -9.36 15.81
C GLY A 9 -0.85 -8.74 14.49
N LEU A 10 0.46 -8.56 14.29
CA LEU A 10 1.05 -8.08 13.03
C LEU A 10 0.66 -8.98 11.84
N HIS A 11 0.84 -10.29 11.95
CA HIS A 11 0.58 -11.21 10.84
C HIS A 11 -0.92 -11.35 10.54
N LYS A 12 -1.78 -11.26 11.56
CA LYS A 12 -3.24 -11.15 11.37
C LYS A 12 -3.59 -9.88 10.61
N CYS A 13 -2.96 -8.76 10.96
CA CYS A 13 -3.12 -7.49 10.26
C CYS A 13 -2.68 -7.61 8.79
N LEU A 14 -1.52 -8.19 8.50
CA LEU A 14 -1.08 -8.45 7.12
C LEU A 14 -2.00 -9.40 6.34
N THR A 15 -2.55 -10.42 7.02
CA THR A 15 -3.55 -11.31 6.41
C THR A 15 -4.82 -10.53 6.05
N CYS A 16 -5.26 -9.63 6.93
CA CYS A 16 -6.39 -8.75 6.68
C CYS A 16 -6.12 -7.81 5.50
N TYR A 17 -4.89 -7.30 5.35
CA TYR A 17 -4.50 -6.52 4.16
C TYR A 17 -4.60 -7.34 2.88
N LEU A 18 -4.05 -8.55 2.84
CA LEU A 18 -4.18 -9.40 1.65
C LEU A 18 -5.65 -9.69 1.29
N ALA A 19 -6.50 -9.94 2.29
CA ALA A 19 -7.93 -10.11 2.08
C ALA A 19 -8.61 -8.83 1.58
N LEU A 20 -8.22 -7.66 2.11
CA LEU A 20 -8.73 -6.35 1.69
C LEU A 20 -8.34 -6.08 0.23
N MET A 21 -7.07 -6.28 -0.13
CA MET A 21 -6.58 -6.07 -1.49
C MET A 21 -7.26 -7.02 -2.49
N LEU A 22 -7.47 -8.28 -2.10
CA LEU A 22 -8.23 -9.23 -2.91
C LEU A 22 -9.69 -8.79 -3.09
N ALA A 23 -10.33 -8.28 -2.04
CA ALA A 23 -11.69 -7.77 -2.11
C ALA A 23 -11.79 -6.56 -3.05
N VAL A 24 -10.81 -5.66 -3.02
CA VAL A 24 -10.75 -4.52 -3.95
C VAL A 24 -10.56 -4.98 -5.39
N GLU A 25 -9.74 -6.00 -5.64
CA GLU A 25 -9.57 -6.58 -6.98
C GLU A 25 -10.88 -7.18 -7.51
N VAL A 26 -11.58 -7.96 -6.68
CA VAL A 26 -12.90 -8.52 -7.05
C VAL A 26 -13.92 -7.40 -7.30
N ALA A 27 -13.90 -6.35 -6.47
CA ALA A 27 -14.75 -5.18 -6.67
C ALA A 27 -14.40 -4.43 -7.97
N SER A 28 -13.12 -4.35 -8.34
CA SER A 28 -12.65 -3.77 -9.60
C SER A 28 -13.26 -4.47 -10.81
N VAL A 29 -13.21 -5.80 -10.81
CA VAL A 29 -13.80 -6.62 -11.88
C VAL A 29 -15.32 -6.45 -11.92
N ALA A 30 -15.98 -6.47 -10.77
CA ALA A 30 -17.43 -6.26 -10.70
C ALA A 30 -17.83 -4.87 -11.23
N VAL A 31 -17.15 -3.80 -10.82
CA VAL A 31 -17.43 -2.44 -11.29
C VAL A 31 -17.17 -2.30 -12.78
N MET A 32 -16.12 -2.93 -13.32
CA MET A 32 -15.85 -2.93 -14.75
C MET A 32 -17.02 -3.50 -15.57
N MET A 33 -17.74 -4.52 -15.06
CA MET A 33 -18.92 -5.07 -15.72
C MET A 33 -20.10 -4.08 -15.79
N TYR A 34 -20.20 -3.13 -14.84
CA TYR A 34 -21.32 -2.19 -14.76
C TYR A 34 -21.01 -0.79 -15.29
N CYS A 35 -19.79 -0.29 -15.10
CA CYS A 35 -19.45 1.13 -15.31
C CYS A 35 -18.55 1.39 -16.53
N SER A 36 -18.24 0.39 -17.35
CA SER A 36 -17.33 0.46 -18.53
C SER A 36 -15.89 0.93 -18.24
N SER A 37 -15.62 1.42 -17.03
CA SER A 37 -14.34 1.88 -16.54
C SER A 37 -14.21 1.52 -15.05
N ASN A 38 -13.03 1.08 -14.66
CA ASN A 38 -12.68 0.74 -13.27
C ASN A 38 -11.87 1.84 -12.57
N LEU A 39 -11.74 3.03 -13.18
CA LEU A 39 -10.92 4.13 -12.65
C LEU A 39 -11.34 4.58 -11.25
N ILE A 40 -12.64 4.48 -10.92
CA ILE A 40 -13.18 4.84 -9.61
C ILE A 40 -12.60 3.99 -8.46
N ILE A 41 -12.12 2.78 -8.78
CA ILE A 41 -11.56 1.86 -7.78
C ILE A 41 -10.16 2.29 -7.36
N LEU A 42 -9.42 3.01 -8.20
CA LEU A 42 -8.04 3.35 -7.93
C LEU A 42 -7.88 4.34 -6.74
N PRO A 43 -8.67 5.43 -6.60
CA PRO A 43 -8.63 6.25 -5.40
C PRO A 43 -9.13 5.51 -4.15
N ILE A 44 -10.15 4.65 -4.29
CA ILE A 44 -10.66 3.83 -3.17
C ILE A 44 -9.57 2.87 -2.67
N PHE A 45 -8.86 2.22 -3.60
CA PHE A 45 -7.71 1.38 -3.31
C PHE A 45 -6.63 2.16 -2.57
N SER A 46 -6.26 3.34 -3.09
CA SER A 46 -5.22 4.20 -2.50
C SER A 46 -5.58 4.64 -1.08
N PHE A 47 -6.84 5.00 -0.87
CA PHE A 47 -7.37 5.38 0.44
C PHE A 47 -7.28 4.23 1.44
N LEU A 48 -7.78 3.04 1.07
CA LEU A 48 -7.77 1.85 1.93
C LEU A 48 -6.35 1.39 2.25
N GLU A 49 -5.45 1.41 1.27
CA GLU A 49 -4.05 1.07 1.45
C GLU A 49 -3.35 2.03 2.42
N MET A 50 -3.51 3.34 2.23
CA MET A 50 -2.95 4.35 3.11
C MET A 50 -3.48 4.20 4.54
N LEU A 51 -4.80 4.05 4.74
CA LEU A 51 -5.38 3.83 6.07
C LEU A 51 -4.81 2.57 6.73
N PHE A 52 -4.67 1.50 5.96
CA PHE A 52 -4.09 0.26 6.45
C PHE A 52 -2.64 0.46 6.93
N PHE A 53 -1.79 1.12 6.14
CA PHE A 53 -0.39 1.32 6.51
C PHE A 53 -0.23 2.33 7.64
N VAL A 54 -1.02 3.42 7.67
CA VAL A 54 -1.06 4.34 8.82
C VAL A 54 -1.38 3.56 10.11
N TYR A 55 -2.37 2.67 10.07
CA TYR A 55 -2.71 1.79 11.19
C TYR A 55 -1.59 0.81 11.52
N LEU A 56 -1.05 0.10 10.53
CA LEU A 56 0.01 -0.90 10.69
C LEU A 56 1.26 -0.29 11.36
N TYR A 57 1.69 0.88 10.88
CA TYR A 57 2.87 1.56 11.40
C TYR A 57 2.66 2.00 12.85
N ASN A 58 1.56 2.70 13.13
CA ASN A 58 1.30 3.22 14.48
C ASN A 58 1.01 2.13 15.50
N ARG A 59 0.43 1.00 15.09
CA ARG A 59 0.05 -0.08 16.00
C ARG A 59 1.15 -1.12 16.22
N TYR A 60 1.92 -1.45 15.18
CA TYR A 60 2.79 -2.64 15.22
C TYR A 60 4.26 -2.39 14.84
N LEU A 61 4.57 -1.41 13.99
CA LEU A 61 5.95 -1.20 13.54
C LEU A 61 6.70 -0.14 14.36
N LEU A 62 6.03 0.97 14.70
CA LEU A 62 6.65 2.04 15.47
C LEU A 62 6.56 1.75 16.98
N PRO A 63 7.64 1.93 17.75
CA PRO A 63 7.63 1.80 19.20
C PRO A 63 6.65 2.76 19.89
N ARG A 64 6.47 3.96 19.33
CA ARG A 64 5.55 4.97 19.81
C ARG A 64 4.82 5.62 18.63
N PRO A 65 3.49 5.80 18.70
CA PRO A 65 2.76 6.50 17.66
C PRO A 65 3.23 7.95 17.61
N ASP A 66 3.54 8.43 16.40
CA ASP A 66 3.96 9.80 16.18
C ASP A 66 2.79 10.62 15.63
N LYS A 67 2.47 11.73 16.31
CA LYS A 67 1.36 12.61 15.93
C LYS A 67 1.57 13.27 14.58
N LEU A 68 2.82 13.53 14.18
CA LEU A 68 3.14 14.09 12.88
C LEU A 68 2.84 13.10 11.77
N LEU A 69 3.17 11.81 11.95
CA LEU A 69 2.83 10.77 10.98
C LEU A 69 1.33 10.51 10.88
N LEU A 70 0.62 10.56 12.01
CA LEU A 70 -0.85 10.49 12.00
C LEU A 70 -1.46 11.71 11.29
N GLY A 71 -0.95 12.91 11.56
CA GLY A 71 -1.36 14.13 10.86
C GLY A 71 -1.10 14.08 9.37
N LEU A 72 0.05 13.52 8.96
CA LEU A 72 0.38 13.30 7.55
C LEU A 72 -0.59 12.31 6.90
N GLY A 73 -0.89 11.19 7.57
CA GLY A 73 -1.91 10.24 7.11
C GLY A 73 -3.30 10.86 6.97
N LEU A 74 -3.69 11.72 7.92
CA LEU A 74 -4.97 12.45 7.84
C LEU A 74 -4.99 13.46 6.69
N ALA A 75 -3.89 14.21 6.49
CA ALA A 75 -3.77 15.13 5.36
C ALA A 75 -3.85 14.38 4.01
N GLY A 76 -3.20 13.23 3.90
CA GLY A 76 -3.33 12.33 2.75
C GLY A 76 -4.75 11.83 2.54
N ALA A 77 -5.45 11.44 3.60
CA ALA A 77 -6.85 11.01 3.52
C ALA A 77 -7.75 12.12 2.98
N ILE A 78 -7.59 13.34 3.49
CA ILE A 78 -8.33 14.52 3.03
C ILE A 78 -8.03 14.78 1.56
N PHE A 79 -6.76 14.71 1.15
CA PHE A 79 -6.37 14.90 -0.25
C PHE A 79 -7.02 13.87 -1.17
N ILE A 80 -6.95 12.58 -0.85
CA ILE A 80 -7.52 11.50 -1.67
C ILE A 80 -9.05 11.65 -1.76
N ILE A 81 -9.72 12.00 -0.66
CA ILE A 81 -11.17 12.27 -0.67
C ILE A 81 -11.49 13.48 -1.54
N ALA A 82 -10.73 14.58 -1.42
CA ALA A 82 -10.95 15.77 -2.23
C ALA A 82 -10.78 15.49 -3.72
N GLU A 83 -9.74 14.74 -4.10
CA GLU A 83 -9.52 14.31 -5.49
C GLU A 83 -10.63 13.38 -5.98
N PHE A 84 -11.08 12.44 -5.16
CA PHE A 84 -12.20 11.56 -5.49
C PHE A 84 -13.48 12.35 -5.76
N LEU A 85 -13.83 13.30 -4.88
CA LEU A 85 -15.01 14.15 -5.06
C LEU A 85 -14.86 15.04 -6.30
N GLN A 86 -13.69 15.63 -6.51
CA GLN A 86 -13.42 16.46 -7.68
C GLN A 86 -13.62 15.67 -8.98
N ASN A 87 -13.03 14.48 -9.09
CA ASN A 87 -12.98 13.71 -10.33
C ASN A 87 -14.27 12.93 -10.65
N PHE A 88 -15.07 12.58 -9.64
CA PHE A 88 -16.25 11.72 -9.82
C PHE A 88 -17.58 12.38 -9.43
N VAL A 89 -17.57 13.44 -8.63
CA VAL A 89 -18.80 14.11 -8.16
C VAL A 89 -18.97 15.49 -8.78
N PHE A 90 -17.91 16.31 -8.81
CA PHE A 90 -18.02 17.72 -9.21
C PHE A 90 -17.64 18.00 -10.67
N ALA A 91 -16.59 17.35 -11.16
CA ALA A 91 -16.17 17.43 -12.55
C ALA A 91 -16.09 16.01 -13.11
N THR A 92 -16.95 15.66 -14.06
CA THR A 92 -16.82 14.39 -14.77
C THR A 92 -15.63 14.49 -15.72
N VAL A 93 -14.44 14.18 -15.20
CA VAL A 93 -13.19 14.25 -15.95
C VAL A 93 -13.20 13.20 -17.06
N ALA A 94 -12.83 13.58 -18.28
CA ALA A 94 -12.69 12.64 -19.36
C ALA A 94 -11.57 11.64 -19.04
N ILE A 95 -11.73 10.38 -19.47
CA ILE A 95 -10.77 9.29 -19.17
C ILE A 95 -9.33 9.66 -19.54
N LYS A 96 -9.13 10.46 -20.60
CA LYS A 96 -7.82 10.89 -21.10
C LYS A 96 -7.09 11.88 -20.16
N ASP A 97 -7.84 12.57 -19.32
CA ASP A 97 -7.32 13.58 -18.40
C ASP A 97 -7.22 13.04 -16.97
N PHE A 98 -7.58 11.78 -16.74
CA PHE A 98 -7.52 11.17 -15.42
C PHE A 98 -6.06 10.96 -14.99
N GLN A 99 -5.69 11.56 -13.86
CA GLN A 99 -4.37 11.43 -13.26
C GLN A 99 -4.50 10.81 -11.87
N PRO A 100 -3.73 9.76 -11.53
CA PRO A 100 -3.88 9.02 -10.30
C PRO A 100 -3.03 9.65 -9.18
N TYR A 101 -3.24 10.93 -8.89
CA TYR A 101 -2.44 11.62 -7.86
C TYR A 101 -2.65 11.02 -6.48
N ALA A 102 -3.84 10.51 -6.20
CA ALA A 102 -4.16 9.77 -4.98
C ALA A 102 -3.19 8.61 -4.75
N LYS A 103 -2.80 7.92 -5.84
CA LYS A 103 -1.87 6.78 -5.83
C LYS A 103 -0.40 7.20 -5.75
N VAL A 104 -0.09 8.47 -5.98
CA VAL A 104 1.27 8.98 -5.73
C VAL A 104 1.38 9.41 -4.27
N VAL A 105 0.35 10.09 -3.77
CA VAL A 105 0.30 10.59 -2.39
C VAL A 105 0.29 9.45 -1.37
N ASP A 106 -0.50 8.39 -1.57
CA ASP A 106 -0.50 7.25 -0.66
C ASP A 106 0.88 6.59 -0.55
N ASN A 107 1.52 6.30 -1.68
CA ASN A 107 2.82 5.67 -1.77
C ASN A 107 3.88 6.54 -1.09
N PHE A 108 3.82 7.87 -1.31
CA PHE A 108 4.77 8.80 -0.72
C PHE A 108 4.64 8.87 0.81
N ILE A 109 3.42 8.88 1.34
CA ILE A 109 3.17 8.85 2.78
C ILE A 109 3.71 7.56 3.39
N ILE A 110 3.47 6.41 2.75
CA ILE A 110 3.96 5.11 3.23
C ILE A 110 5.50 5.06 3.19
N VAL A 111 6.12 5.61 2.15
CA VAL A 111 7.59 5.76 2.07
C VAL A 111 8.12 6.61 3.22
N ILE A 112 7.49 7.75 3.53
CA ILE A 112 7.87 8.59 4.67
C ILE A 112 7.78 7.81 5.99
N MET A 113 6.69 7.06 6.20
CA MET A 113 6.54 6.22 7.40
C MET A 113 7.62 5.15 7.49
N ALA A 114 7.97 4.51 6.37
CA ALA A 114 9.00 3.49 6.31
C ALA A 114 10.40 4.06 6.58
N LEU A 115 10.71 5.25 6.07
CA LEU A 115 11.95 5.96 6.36
C LEU A 115 12.01 6.40 7.83
N PHE A 116 10.90 6.88 8.37
CA PHE A 116 10.81 7.28 9.76
C PHE A 116 11.01 6.11 10.72
N PHE A 117 10.51 4.92 10.37
CA PHE A 117 10.83 3.69 11.11
C PHE A 117 12.33 3.45 11.16
N PHE A 118 13.05 3.58 10.04
CA PHE A 118 14.51 3.41 10.03
C PHE A 118 15.23 4.47 10.86
N TYR A 119 14.79 5.73 10.77
CA TYR A 119 15.33 6.82 11.58
C TYR A 119 15.20 6.55 13.08
N GLN A 120 14.01 6.18 13.55
CA GLN A 120 13.82 5.83 14.96
C GLN A 120 14.69 4.64 15.38
N ARG A 121 14.81 3.62 14.52
CA ARG A 121 15.58 2.43 14.84
C ARG A 121 17.07 2.72 14.94
N ALA A 122 17.61 3.49 13.99
CA ALA A 122 19.01 3.92 13.99
C ALA A 122 19.37 4.72 15.25
N ASN A 123 18.48 5.61 15.70
CA ASN A 123 18.71 6.41 16.91
C ASN A 123 18.54 5.63 18.22
N SER A 124 17.84 4.50 18.19
CA SER A 124 17.47 3.77 19.40
C SER A 124 18.54 2.83 19.96
N PHE A 125 19.68 2.62 19.28
CA PHE A 125 20.82 1.73 19.65
C PHE A 125 20.47 0.31 20.17
N CYS A 126 19.19 -0.08 20.17
CA CYS A 126 18.72 -1.37 20.66
C CYS A 126 18.82 -2.42 19.55
N GLU A 127 19.98 -3.05 19.41
CA GLU A 127 20.29 -4.10 18.44
C GLU A 127 19.38 -5.34 18.54
N THR A 128 18.66 -5.53 19.64
CA THR A 128 18.03 -6.81 19.98
C THR A 128 16.70 -7.12 19.28
N MET A 129 16.10 -6.19 18.53
CA MET A 129 14.83 -6.43 17.83
C MET A 129 14.86 -5.94 16.36
N PHE A 130 15.61 -6.64 15.50
CA PHE A 130 15.55 -6.50 14.04
C PHE A 130 14.33 -7.22 13.42
N THR A 131 13.43 -7.77 14.25
CA THR A 131 12.35 -8.68 13.85
C THR A 131 11.42 -8.11 12.78
N ASN A 132 11.26 -6.78 12.70
CA ASN A 132 10.42 -6.12 11.69
C ASN A 132 11.21 -5.33 10.63
N PHE A 133 12.55 -5.30 10.71
CA PHE A 133 13.39 -4.52 9.79
C PHE A 133 13.24 -4.98 8.34
N ARG A 134 13.23 -6.30 8.13
CA ARG A 134 13.09 -6.89 6.78
C ARG A 134 11.72 -6.57 6.16
N LEU A 135 10.65 -6.63 6.96
CA LEU A 135 9.31 -6.25 6.50
C LEU A 135 9.28 -4.77 6.09
N ASN A 136 9.81 -3.87 6.93
CA ASN A 136 9.87 -2.45 6.62
C ASN A 136 10.69 -2.15 5.36
N ALA A 137 11.82 -2.84 5.16
CA ALA A 137 12.64 -2.69 3.97
C ALA A 137 11.89 -3.08 2.69
N VAL A 138 11.16 -4.21 2.74
CA VAL A 138 10.34 -4.66 1.60
C VAL A 138 9.19 -3.68 1.31
N ILE A 139 8.53 -3.16 2.35
CA ILE A 139 7.51 -2.10 2.21
C ILE A 139 8.14 -0.86 1.55
N LEU A 140 9.26 -0.35 2.06
CA LEU A 140 9.92 0.83 1.50
C LEU A 140 10.25 0.65 0.01
N ILE A 141 10.87 -0.47 -0.35
CA ILE A 141 11.26 -0.75 -1.74
C ILE A 141 10.02 -0.84 -2.63
N PHE A 142 9.01 -1.60 -2.21
CA PHE A 142 7.78 -1.76 -2.98
C PHE A 142 7.06 -0.44 -3.23
N PHE A 143 6.86 0.37 -2.19
CA PHE A 143 6.16 1.65 -2.31
C PHE A 143 6.97 2.72 -3.04
N THR A 144 8.29 2.68 -2.95
CA THR A 144 9.17 3.57 -3.73
C THR A 144 9.09 3.25 -5.22
N ILE A 145 9.17 1.96 -5.58
CA ILE A 145 9.04 1.54 -6.98
C ILE A 145 7.65 1.91 -7.51
N ASN A 146 6.59 1.65 -6.76
CA ASN A 146 5.24 2.06 -7.15
C ASN A 146 5.14 3.57 -7.36
N ALA A 147 5.63 4.40 -6.43
CA ALA A 147 5.61 5.85 -6.59
C ALA A 147 6.31 6.30 -7.89
N ILE A 148 7.47 5.74 -8.20
CA ILE A 148 8.23 6.03 -9.43
C ILE A 148 7.43 5.63 -10.67
N MET A 149 6.72 4.51 -10.64
CA MET A 149 5.92 4.01 -11.76
C MET A 149 4.66 4.85 -12.00
N PHE A 150 4.03 5.37 -10.94
CA PHE A 150 2.81 6.19 -11.03
C PHE A 150 3.07 7.68 -11.28
N LEU A 151 4.28 8.20 -11.02
CA LEU A 151 4.64 9.58 -11.32
C LEU A 151 4.47 9.95 -12.82
N PRO A 152 5.01 9.19 -13.78
CA PRO A 152 4.87 9.48 -15.22
C PRO A 152 3.58 8.91 -15.83
N PHE A 153 2.57 8.56 -15.03
CA PHE A 153 1.36 7.88 -15.50
C PHE A 153 0.64 8.61 -16.65
N ASN A 154 0.64 9.96 -16.62
CA ASN A 154 -0.01 10.75 -17.65
C ASN A 154 0.71 10.65 -19.02
N PHE A 155 2.02 10.40 -19.03
CA PHE A 155 2.75 10.11 -20.27
C PHE A 155 2.37 8.74 -20.83
N PHE A 156 2.15 7.74 -19.97
CA PHE A 156 1.82 6.38 -20.43
C PHE A 156 0.39 6.22 -20.94
N ILE A 157 -0.58 7.00 -20.43
CA ILE A 157 -1.96 6.95 -20.93
C ILE A 157 -2.11 7.57 -22.31
N ASN A 158 -1.35 8.63 -22.58
CA ASN A 158 -1.51 9.41 -23.81
C ASN A 158 -0.52 9.01 -24.90
N ASP A 159 0.49 8.18 -24.60
CA ASP A 159 1.44 7.71 -25.57
C ASP A 159 0.98 6.41 -26.25
N ASN A 160 1.08 6.36 -27.57
CA ASN A 160 0.63 5.23 -28.38
C ASN A 160 1.74 4.17 -28.57
N THR A 161 2.79 4.24 -27.76
CA THR A 161 3.95 3.36 -27.85
C THR A 161 3.77 2.10 -26.99
N GLY A 162 4.33 0.97 -27.43
CA GLY A 162 4.35 -0.28 -26.65
C GLY A 162 5.04 -0.18 -25.28
N THR A 163 5.63 0.96 -24.94
CA THR A 163 6.27 1.27 -23.66
C THR A 163 5.32 1.06 -22.47
N GLN A 164 4.04 1.41 -22.63
CA GLN A 164 3.02 1.20 -21.60
C GLN A 164 2.97 -0.27 -21.15
N PHE A 165 3.05 -1.22 -22.10
CA PHE A 165 3.01 -2.65 -21.79
C PHE A 165 4.15 -3.09 -20.87
N TYR A 166 5.37 -2.63 -21.14
CA TYR A 166 6.55 -2.99 -20.32
C TYR A 166 6.46 -2.42 -18.91
N VAL A 167 6.00 -1.18 -18.77
CA VAL A 167 5.79 -0.54 -17.47
C VAL A 167 4.78 -1.34 -16.64
N TRP A 168 3.61 -1.66 -17.21
CA TRP A 168 2.61 -2.44 -16.50
C TRP A 168 3.08 -3.86 -16.17
N THR A 169 3.86 -4.49 -17.05
CA THR A 169 4.44 -5.81 -16.79
C THR A 169 5.40 -5.77 -15.59
N ILE A 170 6.26 -4.76 -15.52
CA ILE A 170 7.15 -4.54 -14.37
C ILE A 170 6.33 -4.31 -13.10
N ASN A 171 5.28 -3.49 -13.18
CA ASN A 171 4.42 -3.22 -12.03
C ASN A 171 3.76 -4.51 -11.50
N VAL A 172 3.21 -5.34 -12.39
CA VAL A 172 2.63 -6.64 -12.04
C VAL A 172 3.67 -7.56 -11.39
N ALA A 173 4.88 -7.62 -11.94
CA ALA A 173 5.97 -8.41 -11.37
C ALA A 173 6.32 -7.95 -9.94
N VAL A 174 6.41 -6.64 -9.73
CA VAL A 174 6.71 -6.04 -8.42
C VAL A 174 5.60 -6.34 -7.40
N ILE A 175 4.33 -6.22 -7.80
CA ILE A 175 3.18 -6.59 -6.96
C ILE A 175 3.20 -8.08 -6.61
N ALA A 176 3.45 -8.95 -7.60
CA ALA A 176 3.53 -10.40 -7.38
C ALA A 176 4.64 -10.76 -6.39
N LEU A 177 5.82 -10.13 -6.50
CA LEU A 177 6.93 -10.32 -5.56
C LEU A 177 6.55 -9.85 -4.14
N PHE A 178 5.92 -8.69 -4.02
CA PHE A 178 5.50 -8.14 -2.73
C PHE A 178 4.49 -9.04 -2.03
N TYR A 179 3.43 -9.47 -2.72
CA TYR A 179 2.42 -10.36 -2.14
C TYR A 179 2.97 -11.75 -1.84
N THR A 180 3.84 -12.29 -2.71
CA THR A 180 4.52 -13.56 -2.44
C THR A 180 5.38 -13.48 -1.18
N TYR A 181 6.08 -12.35 -0.97
CA TYR A 181 6.83 -12.11 0.26
C TYR A 181 5.92 -12.07 1.50
N LEU A 182 4.80 -11.32 1.45
CA LEU A 182 3.86 -11.24 2.57
C LEU A 182 3.26 -12.61 2.92
N VAL A 183 2.84 -13.38 1.90
CA VAL A 183 2.33 -14.75 2.09
C VAL A 183 3.40 -15.65 2.70
N SER A 184 4.63 -15.58 2.21
CA SER A 184 5.76 -16.37 2.74
C SER A 184 6.07 -16.01 4.20
N LEU A 185 5.99 -14.73 4.55
CA LEU A 185 6.18 -14.24 5.92
C LEU A 185 5.09 -14.79 6.85
N ILE A 186 3.82 -14.69 6.44
CA ILE A 186 2.66 -15.21 7.17
C ILE A 186 2.79 -16.73 7.36
N TYR A 187 3.12 -17.46 6.30
CA TYR A 187 3.26 -18.92 6.33
C TYR A 187 4.39 -19.37 7.28
N THR A 188 5.54 -18.70 7.21
CA THR A 188 6.70 -19.04 8.07
C THR A 188 6.38 -18.83 9.55
N CYS A 189 5.62 -17.78 9.93
CA CYS A 189 5.20 -17.63 11.34
C CYS A 189 4.14 -18.67 11.75
N GLY A 190 3.24 -19.03 10.84
CA GLY A 190 2.21 -20.05 11.07
C GLY A 190 2.76 -21.44 11.35
N ILE A 191 3.84 -21.84 10.67
CA ILE A 191 4.49 -23.15 10.89
C ILE A 191 5.33 -23.16 12.15
N LYS A 192 6.16 -22.14 12.36
CA LYS A 192 7.22 -22.25 13.36
C LYS A 192 6.73 -22.14 14.80
N ASN A 193 5.46 -21.75 15.07
CA ASN A 193 4.97 -21.36 16.41
C ASN A 193 5.89 -20.34 17.14
N LYS A 194 6.91 -19.80 16.47
CA LYS A 194 7.91 -18.85 16.98
C LYS A 194 7.44 -17.40 16.82
N CYS A 195 6.14 -17.19 16.82
CA CYS A 195 5.54 -15.86 16.96
C CYS A 195 5.50 -15.55 18.49
N HIS A 196 6.66 -15.60 19.15
CA HIS A 196 6.77 -15.14 20.54
C HIS A 196 6.66 -13.62 20.53
N ILE A 197 5.51 -13.19 21.05
CA ILE A 197 5.21 -11.95 21.77
C ILE A 197 6.43 -11.02 21.87
N ALA A 198 6.39 -9.94 21.10
CA ALA A 198 6.93 -8.65 21.48
C ALA A 198 5.76 -7.66 21.42
#